data_AF-A0A023X4Z4-F1
#
_entry.id   AF-A0A023X4Z4-F1
#
_cell.length_a   1.000
_cell.length_b   1.000
_cell.length_c   1.000
_cell.angle_alpha   90.00
_cell.angle_beta   90.00
_cell.angle_gamma   90.00
#
_symmetry.space_group_name_H-M   'P 1'
#
loop_
_entity.id
_entity.type
_entity.pdbx_description
1 polymer ?
#
loop_
_entity_poly.entity_id
_entity_poly.type
_entity_poly.pdbx_seq_one_letter_code
_entity_poly.pdbx_strand_id
1 'polypeptide(L)'
;MSARYVVDEKGERREVILPVEEYERLRVAGEETEKMSRHPGVVFEGPPKRRRASLFGSVFDVWEIVDLYRGKGRERLFAEHPISERQLQVALDYYEANPGEIDAFIEEDDRPVEYWQRKYPDLNITVREF
;
A
#
# COMPACT_ATOMS: atom_id res chain seq x y z
N MET A 1 16.15 -2.79 22.48
CA MET A 1 16.56 -1.84 21.42
C MET A 1 17.21 -0.64 22.12
N SER A 2 18.48 -0.35 21.85
CA SER A 2 19.17 0.81 22.44
C SER A 2 19.52 1.80 21.33
N ALA A 3 18.94 3.00 21.41
CA ALA A 3 19.30 4.08 20.51
C ALA A 3 20.75 4.50 20.77
N ARG A 4 21.53 4.68 19.70
CA ARG A 4 22.85 5.30 19.77
C ARG A 4 22.69 6.79 19.50
N TYR A 5 23.47 7.60 20.19
CA TYR A 5 23.37 9.05 20.10
C TYR A 5 24.72 9.65 19.72
N VAL A 6 24.68 10.72 18.94
CA VAL A 6 25.76 11.70 18.92
C VAL A 6 25.56 12.61 20.15
N VAL A 7 26.60 12.72 20.97
CA VAL A 7 26.61 13.58 22.15
C VAL A 7 27.48 14.80 21.89
N ASP A 8 27.08 15.97 22.40
CA ASP A 8 27.92 17.17 22.36
C ASP A 8 28.99 17.17 23.46
N GLU A 9 29.80 18.23 23.50
CA GLU A 9 30.88 18.41 24.48
C GLU A 9 30.40 18.42 25.94
N LYS A 10 29.12 18.72 26.18
CA LYS A 10 28.49 18.70 27.52
C LYS A 10 27.87 17.34 27.84
N GLY A 11 27.96 16.37 26.93
CA GLY A 11 27.33 15.06 27.06
C GLY A 11 25.83 15.07 26.73
N GLU A 12 25.29 16.16 26.17
CA GLU A 12 23.88 16.24 25.78
C GLU A 12 23.65 15.52 24.45
N ARG A 13 22.55 14.76 24.36
CA ARG A 13 22.19 14.01 23.15
C ARG A 13 21.69 14.99 22.09
N ARG A 14 22.38 15.07 20.95
CA ARG A 14 22.02 15.96 19.84
C ARG A 14 21.28 15.23 18.72
N GLU A 15 21.77 14.06 18.35
CA GLU A 15 21.26 13.30 17.20
C GLU A 15 21.14 11.82 17.54
N VAL A 16 20.27 11.13 16.82
CA VAL A 16 20.14 9.67 16.89
C VAL A 16 20.85 9.05 15.70
N ILE A 17 21.70 8.06 15.97
CA ILE A 17 22.34 7.24 14.94
C ILE A 17 21.48 5.99 14.74
N LEU A 18 20.91 5.86 13.54
CA LEU A 18 20.09 4.71 13.17
C LEU A 18 20.78 3.89 12.07
N PRO A 19 20.70 2.55 12.12
CA PRO A 19 20.94 1.71 10.95
C PRO A 19 20.03 2.13 9.80
N VAL A 20 20.52 2.06 8.56
CA VAL A 20 19.75 2.46 7.35
C VAL A 20 18.41 1.74 7.28
N GLU A 21 18.37 0.45 7.56
CA GLU A 21 17.12 -0.33 7.55
C GLU A 21 16.08 0.21 8.56
N GLU A 22 16.53 0.65 9.73
CA GLU A 22 15.65 1.21 10.75
C GLU A 22 15.20 2.62 10.37
N TYR A 23 16.09 3.44 9.78
CA TYR A 23 15.71 4.74 9.21
C TYR A 23 14.63 4.59 8.15
N GLU A 24 14.81 3.68 7.19
CA GLU A 24 13.81 3.45 6.13
C GLU A 24 12.49 2.95 6.69
N ARG A 25 12.52 2.04 7.68
CA ARG A 25 11.30 1.57 8.36
C ARG A 25 10.53 2.72 9.01
N LEU A 26 11.22 3.61 9.71
CA LEU A 26 10.60 4.76 10.37
C LEU A 26 10.14 5.83 9.38
N ARG A 27 10.89 6.07 8.30
CA ARG A 27 10.50 6.97 7.22
C ARG A 27 9.19 6.52 6.59
N VAL A 28 9.10 5.25 6.18
CA VAL A 28 7.88 4.66 5.63
C VAL A 28 6.72 4.74 6.62
N ALA A 29 6.94 4.36 7.89
CA ALA A 29 5.88 4.45 8.90
C ALA A 29 5.39 5.88 9.13
N GLY A 30 6.27 6.89 9.03
CA GLY A 30 5.92 8.30 9.08
C GLY A 30 5.05 8.73 7.90
N GLU A 31 5.44 8.37 6.68
CA GLU A 31 4.67 8.64 5.46
C GLU A 31 3.27 7.99 5.50
N GLU A 32 3.19 6.74 5.96
CA GLU A 32 1.93 6.03 6.15
C GLU A 32 1.04 6.73 7.18
N THR A 33 1.62 7.15 8.32
CA THR A 33 0.89 7.86 9.37
C THR A 33 0.32 9.18 8.86
N GLU A 34 1.09 9.93 8.07
CA GLU A 34 0.63 11.17 7.46
C GLU A 34 -0.53 10.92 6.48
N LYS A 35 -0.40 9.90 5.62
CA LYS A 35 -1.47 9.52 4.69
C LYS A 35 -2.75 9.08 5.40
N MET A 36 -2.64 8.23 6.42
CA MET A 36 -3.77 7.81 7.24
C MET A 36 -4.45 8.98 7.98
N SER A 37 -3.67 9.98 8.39
CA SER A 37 -4.21 11.19 9.03
C SER A 37 -5.02 12.05 8.06
N ARG A 38 -4.62 12.11 6.78
CA ARG A 38 -5.33 12.85 5.72
C ARG A 38 -6.54 12.10 5.15
N HIS A 39 -6.51 10.77 5.17
CA HIS A 39 -7.57 9.92 4.61
C HIS A 39 -8.11 8.94 5.67
N PRO A 40 -8.99 9.40 6.59
CA PRO A 40 -9.55 8.54 7.62
C PRO A 40 -10.26 7.31 7.05
N GLY A 41 -9.88 6.13 7.54
CA GLY A 41 -10.39 4.85 7.06
C GLY A 41 -9.42 4.12 6.14
N VAL A 42 -8.39 4.80 5.62
CA VAL A 42 -7.24 4.13 5.00
C VAL A 42 -6.34 3.57 6.11
N VAL A 43 -5.88 2.34 5.91
CA VAL A 43 -4.87 1.66 6.72
C VAL A 43 -3.81 1.09 5.80
N PHE A 44 -2.64 0.75 6.32
CA PHE A 44 -1.60 0.10 5.53
C PHE A 44 -1.38 -1.34 6.04
N GLU A 45 -1.35 -2.29 5.12
CA GLU A 45 -1.27 -3.73 5.41
C GLU A 45 -0.20 -4.42 4.56
N GLY A 46 0.21 -5.64 4.96
CA GLY A 46 1.24 -6.41 4.26
C GLY A 46 2.64 -6.33 4.89
N PRO A 47 3.60 -7.11 4.35
CA PRO A 47 4.95 -7.19 4.90
C PRO A 47 5.73 -5.89 4.64
N PRO A 48 6.80 -5.58 5.41
CA PRO A 48 7.48 -4.28 5.38
C PRO A 48 7.89 -3.75 3.99
N LYS A 49 8.24 -4.63 3.06
CA LYS A 49 8.67 -4.25 1.69
C LYS A 49 7.53 -4.28 0.66
N ARG A 50 6.31 -4.62 1.06
CA ARG A 50 5.12 -4.70 0.20
C ARG A 50 3.89 -4.25 0.99
N ARG A 51 4.04 -3.13 1.70
CA ARG A 51 2.91 -2.50 2.38
C ARG A 51 2.01 -1.81 1.36
N ARG A 52 0.70 -1.92 1.55
CA ARG A 52 -0.32 -1.47 0.60
C ARG A 52 -1.41 -0.73 1.35
N ALA A 53 -1.95 0.32 0.73
CA ALA A 53 -3.11 1.01 1.25
C ALA A 53 -4.35 0.11 1.13
N SER A 54 -5.06 -0.05 2.23
CA SER A 54 -6.29 -0.83 2.37
C SER A 54 -7.34 0.00 3.09
N LEU A 55 -8.60 -0.43 3.06
CA LEU A 55 -9.68 0.23 3.79
C LEU A 55 -10.05 -0.55 5.03
N PHE A 56 -10.13 0.14 6.17
CA PHE A 56 -10.56 -0.47 7.42
C PHE A 56 -11.94 -1.12 7.27
N GLY A 57 -12.04 -2.39 7.65
CA GLY A 57 -13.28 -3.17 7.51
C GLY A 57 -13.61 -3.59 6.07
N SER A 58 -12.68 -3.44 5.13
CA SER A 58 -12.73 -3.99 3.78
C SER A 58 -11.87 -5.24 3.70
N VAL A 59 -12.21 -6.14 2.79
CA VAL A 59 -11.31 -7.22 2.34
C VAL A 59 -10.47 -6.81 1.13
N PHE A 60 -10.71 -5.62 0.60
CA PHE A 60 -10.04 -5.07 -0.57
C PHE A 60 -9.05 -3.97 -0.21
N ASP A 61 -7.89 -4.03 -0.86
CA ASP A 61 -6.94 -2.94 -0.93
C ASP A 61 -7.51 -1.79 -1.78
N VAL A 62 -6.99 -0.57 -1.59
CA VAL A 62 -7.46 0.62 -2.33
C VAL A 62 -7.30 0.45 -3.83
N TRP A 63 -6.18 -0.14 -4.27
CA TRP A 63 -5.91 -0.35 -5.69
C TRP A 63 -6.93 -1.30 -6.34
N GLU A 64 -7.34 -2.36 -5.64
CA GLU A 64 -8.35 -3.31 -6.12
C GLU A 64 -9.71 -2.64 -6.31
N ILE A 65 -10.10 -1.76 -5.37
CA ILE A 65 -11.36 -1.01 -5.48
C ILE A 65 -11.32 -0.07 -6.68
N VAL A 66 -10.20 0.65 -6.88
CA VAL A 66 -10.02 1.56 -8.01
C VAL A 66 -10.06 0.81 -9.34
N ASP A 67 -9.37 -0.32 -9.43
CA ASP A 67 -9.35 -1.14 -10.64
C ASP A 67 -10.73 -1.74 -10.96
N LEU A 68 -11.38 -2.38 -9.98
CA LEU A 68 -12.74 -2.91 -10.14
C LEU A 68 -13.74 -1.83 -10.56
N TYR A 69 -13.62 -0.63 -9.97
CA TYR A 69 -14.46 0.51 -10.33
C TYR A 69 -14.22 0.95 -11.78
N ARG A 70 -12.97 1.03 -12.24
CA ARG A 70 -12.61 1.37 -13.63
C ARG A 70 -13.13 0.34 -14.62
N GLY A 71 -12.97 -0.95 -14.32
CA GLY A 71 -13.32 -2.05 -15.21
C GLY A 71 -14.82 -2.32 -15.32
N LYS A 72 -15.57 -2.22 -14.20
CA LYS A 72 -16.98 -2.63 -14.14
C LYS A 72 -17.96 -1.47 -13.97
N GLY A 73 -17.51 -0.31 -13.50
CA GLY A 73 -18.36 0.81 -13.14
C GLY A 73 -19.10 0.63 -11.81
N ARG A 74 -19.72 1.73 -11.33
CA ARG A 74 -20.34 1.84 -9.99
C ARG A 74 -21.38 0.75 -9.69
N GLU A 75 -22.33 0.57 -10.61
CA GLU A 75 -23.49 -0.31 -10.36
C GLU A 75 -23.07 -1.77 -10.19
N ARG A 76 -22.22 -2.28 -11.09
CA ARG A 76 -21.71 -3.65 -11.01
C ARG A 76 -20.79 -3.85 -9.82
N LEU A 77 -19.97 -2.85 -9.48
CA LEU A 77 -19.10 -2.92 -8.30
C LEU A 77 -19.91 -3.24 -7.03
N PHE A 78 -21.00 -2.51 -6.78
CA PHE A 78 -21.82 -2.72 -5.58
C PHE A 78 -22.72 -3.95 -5.66
N ALA A 79 -23.08 -4.41 -6.86
CA ALA A 79 -23.86 -5.63 -7.03
C ALA A 79 -23.03 -6.89 -6.76
N GLU A 80 -21.74 -6.87 -7.09
CA GLU A 80 -20.87 -8.06 -7.08
C GLU A 80 -19.93 -8.13 -5.87
N HIS A 81 -19.66 -7.00 -5.22
CA HIS A 81 -18.65 -6.91 -4.16
C HIS A 81 -19.20 -6.24 -2.89
N PRO A 82 -18.74 -6.65 -1.69
CA PRO A 82 -19.12 -6.06 -0.42
C PRO A 82 -18.40 -4.72 -0.17
N ILE A 83 -18.54 -3.77 -1.09
CA ILE A 83 -17.96 -2.43 -1.01
C ILE A 83 -19.10 -1.44 -0.79
N SER A 84 -19.00 -0.62 0.26
CA SER A 84 -19.95 0.46 0.52
C SER A 84 -19.65 1.71 -0.31
N GLU A 85 -20.64 2.57 -0.50
CA GLU A 85 -20.43 3.87 -1.18
C GLU A 85 -19.34 4.71 -0.50
N ARG A 86 -19.28 4.67 0.83
CA ARG A 86 -18.26 5.37 1.62
C ARG A 86 -16.86 4.81 1.34
N GLN A 87 -16.71 3.48 1.25
CA GLN A 87 -15.43 2.87 0.93
C GLN A 87 -14.98 3.24 -0.49
N LEU A 88 -15.88 3.22 -1.47
CA LEU A 88 -15.57 3.68 -2.82
C LEU A 88 -15.12 5.15 -2.81
N GLN A 89 -15.83 6.02 -2.09
CA GLN A 89 -15.44 7.43 -2.02
C GLN A 89 -14.04 7.61 -1.42
N VAL A 90 -13.76 6.96 -0.28
CA VAL A 90 -12.43 7.05 0.36
C VAL A 90 -11.33 6.50 -0.56
N ALA A 91 -11.59 5.41 -1.28
CA ALA A 91 -10.63 4.85 -2.23
C ALA A 91 -10.31 5.82 -3.38
N LEU A 92 -11.35 6.46 -3.95
CA LEU A 92 -11.18 7.44 -5.02
C LEU A 92 -10.49 8.71 -4.54
N ASP A 93 -10.84 9.21 -3.35
CA ASP A 93 -10.17 10.38 -2.74
C ASP A 93 -8.69 10.10 -2.45
N TYR A 94 -8.38 8.88 -1.96
CA TYR A 94 -6.99 8.46 -1.75
C TYR A 94 -6.23 8.34 -3.07
N TYR A 95 -6.87 7.78 -4.10
CA TYR A 95 -6.29 7.65 -5.43
C TYR A 95 -5.96 9.02 -6.04
N GLU A 96 -6.87 9.99 -5.95
CA GLU A 96 -6.64 11.35 -6.45
C GLU A 96 -5.39 11.99 -5.82
N ALA A 97 -5.18 11.76 -4.52
CA ALA A 97 -4.02 12.28 -3.80
C ALA A 97 -2.72 11.48 -4.02
N ASN A 98 -2.81 10.20 -4.37
CA ASN A 98 -1.65 9.28 -4.48
C ASN A 98 -1.71 8.43 -5.76
N PRO A 99 -1.88 9.01 -6.96
CA PRO A 99 -2.18 8.23 -8.16
C PRO A 99 -1.04 7.28 -8.54
N GLY A 100 0.22 7.74 -8.47
CA GLY A 100 1.37 6.92 -8.83
C GLY A 100 1.60 5.71 -7.92
N GLU A 101 1.14 5.74 -6.66
CA GLU A 101 1.19 4.57 -5.78
C GLU A 101 0.21 3.49 -6.25
N ILE A 102 -1.04 3.89 -6.51
CA ILE A 102 -2.11 2.97 -6.88
C ILE A 102 -1.92 2.45 -8.30
N ASP A 103 -1.57 3.33 -9.24
CA ASP A 103 -1.31 2.94 -10.62
C ASP A 103 -0.13 1.96 -10.69
N ALA A 104 0.90 2.07 -9.83
CA ALA A 104 1.98 1.09 -9.78
C ALA A 104 1.52 -0.31 -9.32
N PHE A 105 0.53 -0.40 -8.42
CA PHE A 105 -0.06 -1.69 -8.04
C PHE A 105 -0.87 -2.29 -9.18
N ILE A 106 -1.69 -1.48 -9.85
CA ILE A 106 -2.49 -1.91 -11.01
C ILE A 106 -1.56 -2.37 -12.15
N GLU A 107 -0.52 -1.60 -12.46
CA GLU A 107 0.48 -1.95 -13.48
C GLU A 107 1.29 -3.21 -13.14
N GLU A 108 1.48 -3.51 -11.85
CA GLU A 108 2.09 -4.78 -11.42
C GLU A 108 1.09 -5.93 -11.62
N ASP A 109 -0.17 -5.77 -11.22
CA ASP A 109 -1.21 -6.80 -11.37
C ASP A 109 -1.52 -7.13 -12.84
N ASP A 110 -1.57 -6.11 -13.69
CA ASP A 110 -1.78 -6.21 -15.15
C ASP A 110 -0.63 -6.88 -15.90
N ARG A 111 0.45 -7.27 -15.22
CA ARG A 111 1.58 -7.95 -15.88
C ARG A 111 1.12 -9.27 -16.49
N PRO A 112 1.51 -9.53 -17.76
CA PRO A 112 1.14 -10.77 -18.42
C PRO A 112 1.75 -11.97 -17.68
N VAL A 113 1.10 -13.12 -17.78
CA VAL A 113 1.50 -14.33 -17.04
C VAL A 113 2.94 -14.75 -17.35
N GLU A 114 3.41 -14.52 -18.58
CA GLU A 114 4.79 -14.78 -19.01
C GLU A 114 5.82 -13.97 -18.23
N TYR A 115 5.47 -12.75 -17.79
CA TYR A 115 6.34 -11.94 -16.94
C TYR A 115 6.57 -12.63 -15.60
N TRP A 116 5.50 -13.17 -15.00
CA TRP A 116 5.57 -13.84 -13.70
C TRP A 116 6.28 -15.19 -13.77
N GLN A 117 6.02 -15.97 -14.81
CA GLN A 117 6.72 -17.23 -15.08
C GLN A 117 8.23 -17.02 -15.22
N ARG A 118 8.65 -15.92 -15.87
CA ARG A 118 10.06 -15.56 -15.99
C ARG A 118 10.67 -15.12 -14.66
N LYS A 119 9.92 -14.35 -13.86
CA LYS A 119 10.38 -13.81 -12.57
C LYS A 119 10.48 -14.89 -11.49
N TYR A 120 9.62 -15.90 -11.54
CA TYR A 120 9.57 -17.01 -10.58
C TYR A 120 9.44 -18.36 -11.30
N PRO A 121 10.51 -18.85 -11.94
CA PRO A 121 10.46 -20.06 -12.77
C PRO A 121 10.08 -21.32 -11.99
N ASP A 122 10.32 -21.34 -10.68
CA ASP A 122 10.03 -22.49 -9.81
C ASP A 122 8.58 -22.54 -9.32
N LEU A 123 7.79 -21.48 -9.54
CA LEU A 123 6.36 -21.46 -9.22
C LEU A 123 5.56 -22.00 -10.41
N ASN A 124 4.70 -23.00 -10.16
CA ASN A 124 3.78 -23.51 -11.17
C ASN A 124 2.60 -22.54 -11.39
N ILE A 125 2.84 -21.48 -12.16
CA ILE A 125 1.84 -20.45 -12.49
C ILE A 125 1.06 -20.90 -13.72
N THR A 126 -0.16 -21.41 -13.49
CA THR A 126 -1.14 -21.74 -14.53
C THR A 126 -2.30 -20.75 -14.50
N VAL A 127 -2.68 -20.26 -15.68
CA VAL A 127 -3.89 -19.44 -15.84
C VAL A 127 -5.11 -20.33 -15.65
N ARG A 128 -5.97 -20.01 -14.69
CA ARG A 128 -7.33 -20.57 -14.65
C ARG A 128 -8.24 -19.60 -15.39
N GLU A 129 -8.79 -20.06 -16.51
CA GLU A 129 -9.94 -19.38 -17.11
C GLU A 129 -11.16 -19.60 -16.19
N PHE A 130 -11.82 -18.52 -15.80
CA PHE A 130 -13.06 -18.51 -15.03
C PHE A 130 -14.24 -18.10 -15.92
#